data_AF-A0A2N6CLR9-F1
#
_entry.id   AF-A0A2N6CLR9-F1
#
_cell.length_a   1.000
_cell.length_b   1.000
_cell.length_c   1.000
_cell.angle_alpha   90.00
_cell.angle_beta   90.00
_cell.angle_gamma   90.00
#
_symmetry.space_group_name_H-M   'P 1'
#
loop_
_entity.id
_entity.type
_entity.pdbx_description
1 polymer ?
#
loop_
_entity_poly.entity_id
_entity_poly.type
_entity_poly.pdbx_seq_one_letter_code
_entity_poly.pdbx_strand_id
1 'polypeptide(L)'
;MFAFPLASAAAEVLLDEHGCHYTGEGADYHCHEGEFPGQTFSSKWRMLMARRELVITRQTWAVVTDAARLARGESMSGEKP
;
A
#
# COMPACT_ATOMS: atom_id res chain seq x y z
N MET A 1 -7.57 -28.05 -33.01
CA MET A 1 -6.69 -26.90 -32.75
C MET A 1 -6.95 -26.48 -31.32
N PHE A 2 -6.12 -26.88 -30.36
CA PHE A 2 -6.31 -26.53 -28.94
C PHE A 2 -5.42 -25.32 -28.63
N ALA A 3 -6.04 -24.17 -28.41
CA ALA A 3 -5.37 -23.02 -27.81
C ALA A 3 -5.13 -23.36 -26.34
N PHE A 4 -3.89 -23.71 -26.01
CA PHE A 4 -3.46 -23.81 -24.62
C PHE A 4 -3.37 -22.39 -24.06
N PRO A 5 -4.03 -22.07 -22.93
CA PRO A 5 -3.75 -20.82 -22.25
C PRO A 5 -2.30 -20.90 -21.79
N LEU A 6 -1.48 -19.92 -22.18
CA LEU A 6 -0.23 -19.68 -21.47
C LEU A 6 -0.63 -19.32 -20.03
N ALA A 7 -0.65 -20.32 -19.16
CA ALA A 7 -0.62 -20.09 -17.73
C ALA A 7 0.66 -19.29 -17.47
N SER A 8 0.51 -18.00 -17.17
CA SER A 8 1.59 -17.18 -16.65
C SER A 8 1.98 -17.83 -15.32
N ALA A 9 3.06 -18.61 -15.34
CA ALA A 9 3.67 -19.12 -14.13
C ALA A 9 4.23 -17.90 -13.40
N ALA A 10 3.42 -17.28 -12.55
CA ALA A 10 3.93 -16.51 -11.45
C ALA A 10 4.69 -17.54 -10.60
N ALA A 11 6.01 -17.63 -10.82
CA ALA A 11 6.88 -18.34 -9.90
C ALA A 11 6.52 -17.86 -8.50
N GLU A 12 6.24 -18.79 -7.57
CA GLU A 12 5.89 -18.42 -6.20
C GLU A 12 7.10 -17.73 -5.58
N VAL A 13 7.10 -16.40 -5.61
CA VAL A 13 8.18 -15.60 -5.05
C VAL A 13 7.93 -15.46 -3.56
N LEU A 14 8.93 -15.78 -2.74
CA LEU A 14 8.86 -15.57 -1.30
C LEU A 14 8.80 -14.06 -1.02
N LEU A 15 7.61 -13.58 -0.67
CA LEU A 15 7.39 -12.22 -0.20
C LEU A 15 7.84 -12.09 1.25
N ASP A 16 8.34 -10.92 1.62
CA ASP A 16 8.61 -10.58 3.01
C ASP A 16 7.33 -10.14 3.75
N GLU A 17 7.47 -9.77 5.03
CA GLU A 17 6.36 -9.32 5.88
C GLU A 17 5.59 -8.10 5.34
N HIS A 18 6.12 -7.40 4.34
CA HIS A 18 5.47 -6.27 3.68
C HIS A 18 4.76 -6.67 2.38
N GLY A 19 4.77 -7.95 1.99
CA GLY A 19 4.19 -8.40 0.73
C GLY A 19 5.07 -8.09 -0.49
N CYS A 20 6.37 -7.88 -0.27
CA CYS A 20 7.31 -7.46 -1.30
C CYS A 20 8.56 -8.34 -1.32
N HIS A 21 9.29 -8.36 -2.43
CA HIS A 21 10.56 -9.08 -2.56
C HIS A 21 11.56 -8.28 -3.38
N TYR A 22 12.85 -8.58 -3.22
CA TYR A 22 13.86 -8.11 -4.15
C TYR A 22 13.90 -8.98 -5.41
N THR A 23 14.11 -8.36 -6.57
CA THR A 23 14.39 -9.09 -7.81
C THR A 23 15.89 -9.29 -7.95
N GLY A 24 16.30 -10.55 -8.11
CA GLY A 24 17.69 -10.91 -8.38
C GLY A 24 18.68 -10.39 -7.33
N GLU A 25 19.74 -9.71 -7.79
CA GLU A 25 20.85 -9.19 -6.96
C GLU A 25 20.48 -7.98 -6.06
N GLY A 26 19.19 -7.71 -5.85
CA GLY A 26 18.74 -6.64 -4.95
C GLY A 26 18.58 -5.26 -5.60
N ALA A 27 18.47 -5.21 -6.94
CA ALA A 27 18.35 -3.94 -7.68
C ALA A 27 16.98 -3.25 -7.45
N ASP A 28 15.91 -4.03 -7.52
CA ASP A 28 14.55 -3.53 -7.43
C ASP A 28 13.74 -4.32 -6.39
N TYR A 29 12.86 -3.64 -5.69
CA TYR A 29 12.02 -4.16 -4.61
C TYR A 29 10.55 -4.07 -5.01
N HIS A 30 9.97 -5.20 -5.36
CA HIS A 30 8.65 -5.31 -5.97
C HIS A 30 7.61 -5.82 -4.97
N CYS A 31 6.46 -5.16 -4.94
CA CYS A 31 5.38 -5.49 -4.05
C CYS A 31 4.23 -6.15 -4.81
N HIS A 32 3.74 -7.27 -4.29
CA HIS A 32 2.59 -8.00 -4.83
C HIS A 32 1.37 -7.86 -3.92
N GLU A 33 1.61 -7.69 -2.61
CA GLU A 33 0.58 -7.55 -1.57
C GLU A 33 0.81 -6.29 -0.71
N GLY A 34 -0.07 -6.03 0.27
CA GLY A 34 0.05 -4.90 1.20
C GLY A 34 -0.50 -3.57 0.65
N GLU A 35 0.09 -2.44 1.05
CA GLU A 35 -0.38 -1.11 0.66
C GLU A 35 0.10 -0.67 -0.74
N PHE A 36 1.05 -1.41 -1.34
CA PHE A 36 1.67 -1.05 -2.62
C PHE A 36 1.64 -2.17 -3.68
N PRO A 37 0.53 -2.88 -3.89
CA PRO A 37 0.48 -3.98 -4.85
C PRO A 37 0.77 -3.49 -6.27
N GLY A 38 1.64 -4.21 -6.98
CA GLY A 38 2.08 -3.89 -8.33
C GLY A 38 3.13 -2.77 -8.42
N GLN A 39 3.55 -2.18 -7.30
CA GLN A 39 4.58 -1.14 -7.31
C GLN A 39 5.99 -1.71 -7.18
N THR A 40 6.95 -0.95 -7.69
CA THR A 40 8.37 -1.24 -7.61
C THR A 40 9.10 -0.05 -7.01
N PHE A 41 10.00 -0.32 -6.07
CA PHE A 41 10.84 0.67 -5.43
C PHE A 41 12.30 0.32 -5.65
N SER A 42 13.18 1.31 -5.69
CA SER A 42 14.62 1.06 -5.80
C SER A 42 15.25 0.46 -4.54
N SER A 43 14.50 0.32 -3.45
CA SER A 43 14.89 -0.42 -2.24
C SER A 43 13.72 -0.56 -1.26
N LYS A 44 13.85 -1.49 -0.31
CA LYS A 44 12.97 -1.61 0.85
C LYS A 44 12.88 -0.30 1.65
N TRP A 45 13.99 0.43 1.81
CA TRP A 45 13.99 1.72 2.50
C TRP A 45 13.08 2.75 1.82
N ARG A 46 13.15 2.85 0.49
CA ARG A 46 12.28 3.75 -0.29
C ARG A 46 10.80 3.39 -0.14
N MET A 47 10.48 2.10 -0.16
CA MET A 47 9.12 1.62 0.12
C MET A 47 8.67 2.05 1.53
N LEU A 48 9.49 1.86 2.55
CA LEU A 48 9.14 2.23 3.94
C LEU A 48 8.93 3.74 4.11
N MET A 49 9.71 4.58 3.42
CA MET A 49 9.49 6.03 3.43
C MET A 49 8.16 6.39 2.76
N ALA A 50 7.84 5.79 1.61
CA ALA A 50 6.55 5.98 0.95
C ALA A 50 5.39 5.51 1.85
N ARG A 51 5.55 4.40 2.57
CA ARG A 51 4.56 3.90 3.54
C ARG A 51 4.30 4.93 4.64
N ARG A 52 5.36 5.52 5.18
CA ARG A 52 5.27 6.56 6.21
C ARG A 52 4.53 7.79 5.69
N GLU A 53 4.86 8.24 4.47
CA GLU A 53 4.19 9.37 3.83
C GLU A 53 2.70 9.10 3.58
N LEU A 54 2.36 7.88 3.15
CA LEU A 54 0.97 7.46 2.96
C LEU A 54 0.19 7.51 4.28
N VAL A 55 0.78 7.03 5.39
CA VAL A 55 0.15 7.08 6.73
C VAL A 55 -0.07 8.52 7.16
N ILE A 56 0.94 9.38 7.02
CA ILE A 56 0.83 10.80 7.37
C ILE A 56 -0.28 11.44 6.54
N THR A 57 -0.30 11.23 5.23
CA THR A 57 -1.31 11.81 4.32
C THR A 57 -2.72 11.35 4.68
N ARG A 58 -2.90 10.09 5.04
CA ARG A 58 -4.20 9.57 5.50
C ARG A 58 -4.64 10.21 6.82
N GLN A 59 -3.72 10.34 7.77
CA GLN A 59 -4.01 10.96 9.07
C GLN A 59 -4.31 12.45 8.94
N THR A 60 -3.54 13.18 8.14
CA THR A 60 -3.77 14.61 7.91
C THR A 60 -5.10 14.84 7.20
N TRP A 61 -5.45 14.00 6.21
CA TRP A 61 -6.77 14.05 5.59
C TRP A 61 -7.89 13.87 6.61
N ALA A 62 -7.81 12.85 7.47
CA ALA A 62 -8.80 12.61 8.51
C ALA A 62 -8.99 13.82 9.44
N VAL A 63 -7.88 14.40 9.92
CA VAL A 63 -7.92 15.60 10.79
C VAL A 63 -8.57 16.79 10.08
N VAL A 64 -8.22 17.02 8.81
CA VAL A 64 -8.79 18.13 8.03
C VAL A 64 -10.29 17.90 7.79
N THR A 65 -10.72 16.68 7.49
CA THR A 65 -12.15 16.38 7.30
C THR A 65 -12.95 16.55 8.59
N ASP A 66 -12.38 16.17 9.74
CA ASP A 66 -13.03 16.31 11.04
C ASP A 66 -13.11 17.79 11.46
N ALA A 67 -12.05 18.56 11.24
CA ALA A 67 -12.06 20.00 11.48
C ALA A 67 -13.12 20.71 10.60
N ALA A 68 -13.25 20.31 9.34
CA ALA A 68 -14.26 20.87 8.45
C ALA A 68 -15.69 20.49 8.91
N ARG A 69 -15.88 19.28 9.45
CA ARG A 69 -17.16 18.82 10.03
C ARG A 69 -17.53 19.64 11.26
N LEU A 70 -16.59 19.83 12.18
CA LEU A 70 -16.76 20.68 13.37
C LEU A 70 -17.11 22.12 13.00
N ALA A 71 -16.43 22.70 12.01
CA ALA A 71 -16.71 24.05 11.53
C ALA A 71 -18.13 24.21 10.95
N ARG A 72 -18.73 23.13 10.45
CA ARG A 72 -20.12 23.08 9.98
C ARG A 72 -21.13 22.76 11.08
N GLY A 73 -20.70 22.53 12.31
CA GLY A 73 -21.57 22.13 13.42
C GLY A 73 -22.14 20.71 13.28
N GLU A 74 -21.53 19.88 12.43
CA GLU A 74 -21.93 18.48 12.24
C GLU A 74 -21.42 17.63 13.42
N SER A 75 -22.29 16.85 14.06
CA SER A 75 -21.91 15.94 15.13
C SER A 75 -21.06 14.77 14.61
N MET A 76 -20.01 14.41 15.33
CA MET A 76 -19.17 13.25 15.06
C MET A 76 -19.95 11.98 15.45
N SER A 77 -20.38 11.20 14.45
CA SER A 77 -21.08 9.94 14.70
C SER A 77 -20.08 8.90 15.23
N GLY A 78 -20.05 8.72 16.55
CA GLY A 78 -19.12 7.82 17.23
C GLY A 78 -19.07 7.97 18.75
N GLU A 79 -19.59 9.08 19.30
CA GLU A 79 -19.76 9.24 20.75
C GLU A 79 -20.90 8.32 21.23
N LYS A 80 -20.55 7.10 21.64
CA LYS A 80 -21.48 6.24 22.38
C LYS A 80 -21.58 6.79 23.82
N PRO A 81 -22.80 6.92 24.38
CA PRO A 81 -23.00 7.40 25.75
C PRO A 81 -22.36 6.47 26.79
#